data_AF-A0ABD0PH50-F1
#
_entry.id   AF-A0ABD0PH50-F1
#
_cell.length_a   1.000
_cell.length_b   1.000
_cell.length_c   1.000
_cell.angle_alpha   90.00
_cell.angle_beta   90.00
_cell.angle_gamma   90.00
#
_symmetry.space_group_name_H-M   'P 1'
#
loop_
_entity.id
_entity.type
_entity.pdbx_description
1 polymer ?
#
loop_
_entity_poly.entity_id
_entity_poly.type
_entity_poly.pdbx_seq_one_letter_code
_entity_poly.pdbx_strand_id
1 'polypeptide(L)' 'VYKKALYRQYTNESYSQEIPKPEWLGFLGPILRAEVGDVIVVHMKNFASRNYSLHPHGV' A
#
# COMPACT_ATOMS: atom_id res chain seq x y z
N VAL A 1 -13.19 -10.39 -17.59
CA VAL A 1 -11.95 -9.73 -17.09
C VAL A 1 -12.34 -8.38 -16.51
N TYR A 2 -11.87 -8.03 -15.31
CA TYR A 2 -12.28 -6.79 -14.62
C TYR A 2 -11.07 -5.94 -14.23
N LYS A 3 -11.20 -4.61 -14.37
CA LYS A 3 -10.18 -3.65 -13.91
C LYS A 3 -10.32 -3.43 -12.39
N LYS A 4 -9.21 -3.52 -11.67
CA LYS A 4 -9.14 -3.30 -10.22
C LYS A 4 -8.05 -2.27 -9.90
N ALA A 5 -8.27 -1.46 -8.87
CA ALA A 5 -7.23 -0.62 -8.27
C ALA A 5 -6.73 -1.30 -6.99
N LEU A 6 -5.41 -1.37 -6.79
CA LEU A 6 -4.77 -2.10 -5.70
C LEU A 6 -3.67 -1.23 -5.09
N TYR A 7 -3.45 -1.35 -3.78
CA TYR A 7 -2.27 -0.76 -3.13
C TYR A 7 -1.03 -1.62 -3.39
N ARG A 8 0.10 -0.95 -3.61
CA ARG A 8 1.40 -1.57 -3.89
C ARG A 8 2.48 -0.89 -3.06
N GLN A 9 3.50 -1.64 -2.69
CA GLN A 9 4.65 -1.13 -1.94
C GLN A 9 5.78 -0.81 -2.91
N TYR A 10 6.44 0.32 -2.67
CA TYR A 10 7.59 0.77 -3.44
C TYR A 10 8.79 0.96 -2.53
N THR A 11 9.98 0.88 -3.09
CA THR A 11 11.23 0.96 -2.34
C THR A 11 11.53 2.36 -1.79
N ASN A 12 11.07 3.41 -2.46
CA ASN A 12 11.34 4.80 -2.09
C ASN A 12 10.32 5.79 -2.69
N GLU A 13 10.55 7.07 -2.43
CA GLU A 13 9.72 8.22 -2.84
C GLU A 13 9.57 8.41 -4.35
N SER A 14 10.37 7.75 -5.19
CA SER A 14 10.22 7.80 -6.64
C SER A 14 9.05 6.97 -7.15
N TYR A 15 8.59 5.97 -6.37
CA TYR A 15 7.57 5.00 -6.77
C TYR A 15 7.90 4.24 -8.08
N SER A 16 9.19 4.10 -8.39
CA SER A 16 9.65 3.48 -9.64
C SER A 16 9.87 1.97 -9.55
N GLN A 17 10.27 1.47 -8.37
CA GLN A 17 10.56 0.07 -8.12
C GLN A 17 9.58 -0.51 -7.09
N GLU A 18 8.72 -1.43 -7.56
CA GLU A 18 7.76 -2.15 -6.71
C GLU A 18 8.47 -3.27 -5.93
N ILE A 19 8.10 -3.44 -4.65
CA ILE A 19 8.55 -4.56 -3.83
C ILE A 19 7.64 -5.76 -4.11
N PRO A 20 8.19 -6.92 -4.52
CA PRO A 20 7.39 -8.12 -4.76
C PRO A 20 6.61 -8.54 -3.52
N LYS A 21 5.32 -8.80 -3.69
CA LYS A 21 4.49 -9.38 -2.64
C LYS A 21 4.40 -10.90 -2.77
N PRO A 22 4.18 -11.62 -1.66
CA PRO A 22 3.94 -13.05 -1.72
C PRO A 22 2.70 -13.40 -2.57
N GLU A 23 2.76 -14.48 -3.34
CA GLU A 23 1.68 -14.86 -4.28
C GLU A 23 0.34 -15.08 -3.58
N TRP A 24 0.36 -15.66 -2.38
CA TRP A 24 -0.83 -15.94 -1.57
C TRP A 24 -1.60 -14.69 -1.14
N LEU A 25 -0.98 -13.51 -1.23
CA LEU A 25 -1.59 -12.25 -0.83
C LEU A 25 -2.58 -11.72 -1.89
N GLY A 26 -2.50 -12.22 -3.13
CA GLY A 26 -3.50 -11.98 -4.18
C GLY A 26 -3.77 -10.50 -4.45
N PHE A 27 -4.98 -10.02 -4.16
CA PHE A 27 -5.38 -8.61 -4.35
C PHE A 27 -5.17 -7.71 -3.13
N LEU A 28 -4.75 -8.27 -2.00
CA LEU A 28 -4.52 -7.46 -0.80
C LEU A 28 -3.34 -6.50 -1.01
N GLY A 29 -3.38 -5.38 -0.28
CA GLY A 29 -2.29 -4.41 -0.23
C GLY A 29 -1.13 -4.88 0.65
N PRO A 30 -0.03 -4.12 0.73
CA PRO A 30 1.10 -4.48 1.57
C PRO A 30 0.74 -4.55 3.05
N ILE A 31 1.43 -5.41 3.79
CA ILE A 31 1.23 -5.57 5.24
C ILE A 31 2.05 -4.51 5.95
N LEU A 32 1.37 -3.63 6.68
CA LEU A 32 2.01 -2.69 7.61
C LEU A 32 2.13 -3.36 8.99
N ARG A 33 3.29 -3.21 9.65
CA ARG A 33 3.57 -3.74 10.98
C ARG A 33 4.23 -2.64 11.81
N ALA A 34 3.85 -2.55 13.08
CA ALA A 34 4.39 -1.62 14.04
C ALA A 34 4.18 -2.18 15.46
N GLU A 35 4.94 -1.67 16.42
CA GLU A 35 4.81 -1.98 17.84
C GLU A 35 4.11 -0.84 18.60
N VAL A 36 3.76 -1.08 19.87
CA VAL A 36 3.13 -0.06 20.72
C VAL A 36 4.13 1.08 20.96
N GLY A 37 3.75 2.29 20.56
CA GLY A 37 4.58 3.50 20.67
C GLY A 37 5.28 3.90 19.38
N ASP A 38 5.23 3.07 18.34
CA ASP A 38 5.78 3.40 17.03
C ASP A 38 4.94 4.45 16.30
N VAL A 39 5.60 5.21 15.42
CA VAL A 39 4.95 6.13 14.48
C VAL A 39 5.06 5.58 13.07
N ILE A 40 3.91 5.25 12.48
CA ILE A 40 3.84 4.80 11.08
C ILE A 40 3.64 6.03 10.18
N VAL A 41 4.64 6.36 9.37
CA VAL A 41 4.52 7.39 8.33
C VAL A 41 4.25 6.70 6.99
N VAL A 42 3.05 6.91 6.44
CA VAL A 42 2.66 6.34 5.13
C VAL A 42 2.72 7.43 4.06
N HIS A 43 3.65 7.28 3.12
CA HIS A 43 3.70 8.11 1.91
C HIS A 43 2.84 7.47 0.81
N MET A 44 1.68 8.06 0.54
CA MET A 44 0.74 7.57 -0.47
C MET A 44 0.79 8.43 -1.74
N LYS A 45 0.84 7.76 -2.91
CA LYS A 45 0.62 8.38 -4.22
C LYS A 45 -0.44 7.61 -5.00
N ASN A 46 -1.48 8.32 -5.44
CA ASN A 46 -2.58 7.72 -6.19
C ASN A 46 -2.31 7.78 -7.71
N PHE A 47 -2.06 6.62 -8.32
CA PHE A 47 -1.91 6.47 -9.77
C PHE A 47 -3.18 5.98 -10.47
N ALA A 48 -4.29 5.82 -9.74
CA ALA A 48 -5.55 5.36 -10.31
C ALA A 48 -6.35 6.53 -10.92
N SER A 49 -7.42 6.19 -11.64
CA SER A 49 -8.25 7.16 -12.37
C SER A 49 -9.31 7.86 -11.52
N ARG A 50 -9.38 7.58 -10.22
CA ARG A 50 -10.37 8.14 -9.29
C ARG A 50 -9.67 8.51 -7.99
N ASN A 51 -10.29 9.40 -7.22
CA ASN A 51 -9.79 9.77 -5.90
C ASN A 51 -9.94 8.57 -4.95
N TYR A 52 -8.83 8.20 -4.31
CA TYR A 52 -8.75 7.18 -3.26
C TYR A 52 -8.02 7.76 -2.05
N SER A 53 -8.40 7.28 -0.87
CA SER A 53 -7.80 7.66 0.42
C SER A 53 -7.25 6.43 1.13
N LEU A 54 -6.68 6.60 2.33
CA LEU A 54 -6.30 5.51 3.22
C LEU A 54 -6.96 5.76 4.57
N HIS A 55 -7.59 4.73 5.14
CA HIS A 55 -8.21 4.80 6.47
C HIS A 55 -7.69 3.64 7.31
N PRO A 56 -6.79 3.88 8.27
CA PRO A 56 -6.24 2.84 9.12
C PRO A 56 -7.22 2.45 10.24
N HIS A 57 -7.10 1.21 10.72
CA HIS A 57 -7.83 0.71 11.88
C HIS A 57 -6.83 0.20 12.92
N GLY A 58 -7.11 0.43 14.21
CA GLY A 58 -6.30 -0.12 15.31
C GLY A 58 -4.91 0.51 15.47
N VAL A 59 -4.77 1.78 15.06
CA VAL A 59 -3.57 2.61 15.25
C VAL A 59 -3.86 3.72 16.26
#